data_AF-E0X2A6-F1
#
_entry.id   AF-E0X2A6-F1
#
_cell.length_a   1.000
_cell.length_b   1.000
_cell.length_c   1.000
_cell.angle_alpha   90.00
_cell.angle_beta   90.00
_cell.angle_gamma   90.00
#
_symmetry.space_group_name_H-M   'P 1'
#
loop_
_entity.id
_entity.type
_entity.pdbx_description
1 polymer ?
#
loop_
_entity_poly.entity_id
_entity_poly.type
_entity_poly.pdbx_seq_one_letter_code
_entity_poly.pdbx_strand_id
1 'polypeptide(L)'
;GDTLEPKKIVSTRGMTWDTQEYHPEPRVASIVASHYRPEFIINVKETGHILMVDYSDLKNLKVTDIEADRFLHDGGFDSTGRYFLVAANARNKVAVVDTKEDKLVALIETGTTPHPGRGANFVHPKFGPVWSTSHLGDETIALIGTDPVNHKDNAWKVVQHLEGQGGGSLFIKTHPKSKNLWVDTPLNPEAELASSVAVFDINNLDKG
;
A
#
# COMPACT_ATOMS: atom_id res chain seq x y z
N GLY A 1 22.12 -14.59 11.01
CA GLY A 1 20.81 -15.11 10.62
C GLY A 1 20.96 -15.73 9.27
N ASP A 2 21.83 -16.72 9.15
CA ASP A 2 22.46 -17.08 7.87
C ASP A 2 21.96 -18.43 7.36
N THR A 3 20.93 -18.98 8.03
CA THR A 3 20.32 -20.26 7.68
C THR A 3 18.85 -20.06 7.36
N LEU A 4 18.34 -20.84 6.40
CA LEU A 4 16.91 -20.89 6.04
C LEU A 4 16.16 -21.95 6.85
N GLU A 5 16.62 -22.22 8.08
CA GLU A 5 16.00 -23.22 8.95
C GLU A 5 14.57 -22.77 9.34
N PRO A 6 13.55 -23.60 9.13
CA PRO A 6 12.17 -23.21 9.47
C PRO A 6 11.99 -23.12 10.99
N LYS A 7 11.70 -21.91 11.49
CA LYS A 7 11.53 -21.67 12.94
C LYS A 7 10.08 -21.69 13.42
N LYS A 8 9.14 -21.26 12.58
CA LYS A 8 7.71 -21.16 12.93
C LYS A 8 6.86 -21.28 11.67
N ILE A 9 5.73 -21.98 11.78
CA ILE A 9 4.70 -22.08 10.74
C ILE A 9 3.38 -21.70 11.40
N VAL A 10 2.62 -20.82 10.76
CA VAL A 10 1.32 -20.33 11.25
C VAL A 10 0.32 -20.41 10.09
N SER A 11 -0.87 -20.97 10.37
CA SER A 11 -1.97 -20.99 9.41
C SER A 11 -2.64 -19.63 9.35
N THR A 12 -3.04 -19.20 8.15
CA THR A 12 -3.84 -17.99 7.94
C THR A 12 -5.35 -18.25 7.87
N ARG A 13 -5.79 -19.52 7.82
CA ARG A 13 -7.22 -19.88 7.87
C ARG A 13 -7.92 -19.21 9.04
N GLY A 14 -9.06 -18.59 8.78
CA GLY A 14 -9.73 -17.78 9.78
C GLY A 14 -11.03 -17.18 9.25
N MET A 15 -11.52 -16.16 9.96
CA MET A 15 -12.80 -15.52 9.67
C MET A 15 -12.57 -14.26 8.83
N THR A 16 -13.47 -13.95 7.89
CA THR A 16 -13.51 -12.64 7.24
C THR A 16 -13.77 -11.54 8.28
N TRP A 17 -13.08 -10.41 8.18
CA TRP A 17 -13.22 -9.34 9.17
C TRP A 17 -14.65 -8.76 9.22
N ASP A 18 -15.33 -8.71 8.07
CA ASP A 18 -16.63 -8.06 7.89
C ASP A 18 -17.80 -8.98 8.30
N THR A 19 -17.97 -10.08 7.57
CA THR A 19 -19.09 -11.01 7.75
C THR A 19 -18.84 -12.05 8.83
N GLN A 20 -17.60 -12.16 9.33
CA GLN A 20 -17.20 -13.18 10.30
C GLN A 20 -17.54 -14.59 9.79
N GLU A 21 -17.30 -14.85 8.51
CA GLU A 21 -17.49 -16.15 7.87
C GLU A 21 -16.15 -16.86 7.73
N TYR A 22 -16.14 -18.18 7.98
CA TYR A 22 -14.93 -18.97 7.87
C TYR A 22 -14.46 -19.05 6.41
N HIS A 23 -13.20 -18.66 6.19
CA HIS A 23 -12.54 -18.75 4.89
C HIS A 23 -11.44 -19.84 4.93
N PRO A 24 -11.52 -20.90 4.11
CA PRO A 24 -10.57 -22.02 4.15
C PRO A 24 -9.25 -21.77 3.40
N GLU A 25 -9.20 -20.76 2.53
CA GLU A 25 -8.06 -20.43 1.67
C GLU A 25 -7.66 -18.94 1.69
N PRO A 26 -7.41 -18.32 2.86
CA PRO A 26 -6.93 -16.95 2.93
C PRO A 26 -5.42 -16.89 2.65
N ARG A 27 -5.08 -16.35 1.49
CA ARG A 27 -3.72 -16.27 0.96
C ARG A 27 -2.94 -15.13 1.62
N VAL A 28 -1.67 -15.38 1.87
CA VAL A 28 -0.72 -14.32 2.22
C VAL A 28 -0.40 -13.54 0.94
N ALA A 29 -0.55 -12.21 0.98
CA ALA A 29 -0.16 -11.32 -0.10
C ALA A 29 1.22 -10.71 0.18
N SER A 30 1.35 -9.39 0.33
CA SER A 30 2.64 -8.80 0.69
C SER A 30 3.02 -9.05 2.16
N ILE A 31 4.32 -9.24 2.39
CA ILE A 31 4.95 -9.24 3.70
C ILE A 31 5.98 -8.11 3.72
N VAL A 32 5.93 -7.24 4.73
CA VAL A 32 6.95 -6.20 4.97
C VAL A 32 7.44 -6.26 6.42
N ALA A 33 8.52 -5.57 6.75
CA ALA A 33 9.10 -5.56 8.10
C ALA A 33 8.95 -4.18 8.72
N SER A 34 8.48 -4.11 9.97
CA SER A 34 8.36 -2.87 10.71
C SER A 34 9.74 -2.26 10.97
N HIS A 35 9.81 -0.92 10.91
CA HIS A 35 11.00 -0.17 11.31
C HIS A 35 10.92 0.35 12.76
N TYR A 36 9.78 0.14 13.43
CA TYR A 36 9.49 0.68 14.76
C TYR A 36 9.42 -0.41 15.84
N ARG A 37 9.18 -1.65 15.44
CA ARG A 37 9.04 -2.83 16.32
C ARG A 37 9.69 -4.05 15.66
N PRO A 38 10.10 -5.07 16.45
CA PRO A 38 10.63 -6.31 15.91
C PRO A 38 9.51 -7.19 15.31
N GLU A 39 8.84 -6.68 14.27
CA GLU A 39 7.63 -7.27 13.71
C GLU A 39 7.69 -7.45 12.19
N PHE A 40 7.09 -8.53 11.71
CA PHE A 40 6.63 -8.63 10.33
C PHE A 40 5.18 -8.17 10.22
N ILE A 41 4.85 -7.58 9.08
CA ILE A 41 3.49 -7.11 8.74
C ILE A 41 3.02 -7.95 7.57
N ILE A 42 1.98 -8.76 7.78
CA ILE A 42 1.54 -9.78 6.83
C ILE A 42 0.10 -9.50 6.42
N ASN A 43 -0.12 -9.29 5.12
CA ASN A 43 -1.46 -9.12 4.57
C ASN A 43 -2.12 -10.46 4.29
N VAL A 44 -3.32 -10.68 4.82
CA VAL A 44 -4.12 -11.87 4.60
C VAL A 44 -5.33 -11.52 3.72
N LYS A 45 -5.24 -11.89 2.44
CA LYS A 45 -6.04 -11.31 1.35
C LYS A 45 -7.54 -11.50 1.53
N GLU A 46 -8.04 -12.73 1.56
CA GLU A 46 -9.49 -12.99 1.47
C GLU A 46 -10.25 -12.60 2.74
N THR A 47 -9.60 -12.76 3.90
CA THR A 47 -10.18 -12.42 5.20
C THR A 47 -10.07 -10.94 5.53
N GLY A 48 -9.11 -10.23 4.91
CA GLY A 48 -8.95 -8.79 5.07
C GLY A 48 -8.29 -8.37 6.38
N HIS A 49 -7.40 -9.21 6.89
CA HIS A 49 -6.63 -8.96 8.11
C HIS A 49 -5.19 -8.58 7.79
N ILE A 50 -4.62 -7.68 8.60
CA ILE A 50 -3.20 -7.34 8.60
C ILE A 50 -2.62 -7.82 9.93
N LEU A 51 -1.69 -8.77 9.87
CA LEU A 51 -1.08 -9.37 11.06
C LEU A 51 0.25 -8.68 11.37
N MET A 52 0.34 -8.07 12.55
CA MET A 52 1.61 -7.59 13.14
C MET A 52 2.21 -8.72 13.97
N VAL A 53 3.24 -9.41 13.45
CA VAL A 53 3.81 -10.61 14.06
C VAL A 53 5.16 -10.28 14.71
N ASP A 54 5.18 -10.23 16.04
CA ASP A 54 6.39 -9.98 16.84
C ASP A 54 7.29 -11.21 16.85
N TYR A 55 8.49 -11.07 16.30
CA TYR A 55 9.46 -12.16 16.19
C TYR A 55 10.47 -12.22 17.34
N SER A 56 10.31 -11.42 18.40
CA SER A 56 11.18 -11.43 19.58
C SER A 56 11.07 -12.70 20.41
N ASP A 57 9.89 -13.37 20.40
CA ASP A 57 9.66 -14.66 21.04
C ASP A 57 8.74 -15.54 20.19
N LEU A 58 9.33 -16.47 19.43
CA LEU A 58 8.58 -17.39 18.57
C LEU A 58 7.86 -18.51 19.35
N LYS A 59 8.18 -18.71 20.62
CA LYS A 59 7.52 -19.70 21.49
C LYS A 59 6.22 -19.11 22.03
N ASN A 60 6.27 -17.89 22.55
CA ASN A 60 5.13 -17.13 23.05
C ASN A 60 4.72 -16.05 22.05
N LEU A 61 4.44 -16.48 20.81
CA LEU A 61 4.25 -15.61 19.66
C LEU A 61 3.13 -14.60 19.91
N LYS A 62 3.47 -13.31 19.88
CA LYS A 62 2.49 -12.22 19.92
C LYS A 62 2.13 -11.83 18.50
N VAL A 63 0.83 -11.72 18.25
CA VAL A 63 0.29 -11.24 16.98
C VAL A 63 -0.81 -10.23 17.29
N THR A 64 -0.69 -9.02 16.75
CA THR A 64 -1.82 -8.09 16.68
C THR A 64 -2.54 -8.35 15.36
N ASP A 65 -3.81 -8.74 15.45
CA ASP A 65 -4.67 -8.99 14.31
C ASP A 65 -5.51 -7.74 14.02
N ILE A 66 -5.26 -7.07 12.89
CA ILE A 66 -5.92 -5.82 12.51
C ILE A 66 -6.94 -6.10 11.42
N GLU A 67 -8.21 -5.89 11.76
CA GLU A 67 -9.32 -5.86 10.79
C GLU A 67 -9.15 -4.64 9.86
N ALA A 68 -8.99 -4.88 8.55
CA ALA A 68 -8.75 -3.82 7.56
C ALA A 68 -9.85 -3.82 6.48
N ASP A 69 -9.57 -4.36 5.29
CA ASP A 69 -10.59 -4.62 4.28
C ASP A 69 -10.20 -5.86 3.48
N ARG A 70 -11.18 -6.52 2.85
CA ARG A 70 -10.93 -7.74 2.06
C ARG A 70 -10.18 -7.41 0.77
N PHE A 71 -9.48 -8.41 0.27
CA PHE A 71 -8.66 -8.38 -0.94
C PHE A 71 -7.38 -7.53 -0.83
N LEU A 72 -6.80 -7.45 0.38
CA LEU A 72 -5.46 -6.90 0.58
C LEU A 72 -4.47 -7.53 -0.40
N HIS A 73 -3.59 -6.71 -0.97
CA HIS A 73 -2.61 -7.14 -1.94
C HIS A 73 -1.22 -6.61 -1.56
N ASP A 74 -0.79 -5.55 -2.22
CA ASP A 74 0.52 -4.93 -2.11
C ASP A 74 0.42 -3.53 -1.51
N GLY A 75 1.56 -3.05 -1.02
CA GLY A 75 1.65 -1.82 -0.26
C GLY A 75 3.09 -1.48 0.11
N GLY A 76 3.28 -0.30 0.67
CA GLY A 76 4.58 0.16 1.13
C GLY A 76 4.47 1.20 2.22
N PHE A 77 5.61 1.49 2.83
CA PHE A 77 5.69 2.50 3.87
C PHE A 77 5.60 3.91 3.30
N ASP A 78 5.06 4.82 4.08
CA ASP A 78 5.26 6.25 3.90
C ASP A 78 6.76 6.61 4.00
N SER A 79 7.09 7.85 3.65
CA SER A 79 8.48 8.34 3.66
C SER A 79 9.20 8.23 5.02
N THR A 80 8.46 8.19 6.14
CA THR A 80 9.01 8.06 7.49
C THR A 80 9.24 6.61 7.93
N GLY A 81 8.78 5.63 7.14
CA GLY A 81 8.83 4.21 7.50
C GLY A 81 7.83 3.79 8.56
N ARG A 82 6.89 4.67 8.98
CA ARG A 82 5.99 4.44 10.12
C ARG A 82 4.66 3.87 9.70
N TYR A 83 4.07 4.42 8.67
CA TYR A 83 2.73 4.07 8.23
C TYR A 83 2.83 3.14 7.05
N PHE A 84 2.21 1.97 7.15
CA PHE A 84 2.10 1.03 6.05
C PHE A 84 0.79 1.30 5.29
N LEU A 85 0.91 1.69 4.02
CA LEU A 85 -0.21 1.91 3.11
C LEU A 85 -0.34 0.70 2.19
N VAL A 86 -1.50 0.05 2.19
CA VAL A 86 -1.76 -1.18 1.44
C VAL A 86 -3.08 -1.11 0.67
N ALA A 87 -3.06 -1.57 -0.58
CA ALA A 87 -4.25 -1.66 -1.40
C ALA A 87 -5.13 -2.86 -1.02
N ALA A 88 -6.40 -2.59 -0.72
CA ALA A 88 -7.50 -3.55 -0.79
C ALA A 88 -8.10 -3.45 -2.20
N ASN A 89 -7.37 -4.01 -3.18
CA ASN A 89 -7.49 -3.61 -4.58
C ASN A 89 -8.91 -3.82 -5.15
N ALA A 90 -9.52 -4.99 -4.96
CA ALA A 90 -10.87 -5.28 -5.44
C ALA A 90 -11.98 -4.50 -4.69
N ARG A 91 -11.61 -3.70 -3.69
CA ARG A 91 -12.51 -2.79 -2.95
C ARG A 91 -12.21 -1.31 -3.23
N ASN A 92 -11.28 -1.00 -4.15
CA ASN A 92 -10.92 0.38 -4.54
C ASN A 92 -10.41 1.25 -3.38
N LYS A 93 -9.82 0.62 -2.36
CA LYS A 93 -9.38 1.28 -1.14
C LYS A 93 -7.90 1.07 -0.83
N VAL A 94 -7.35 2.00 -0.07
CA VAL A 94 -6.04 1.89 0.60
C VAL A 94 -6.25 1.93 2.11
N ALA A 95 -5.81 0.87 2.80
CA ALA A 95 -5.74 0.84 4.24
C ALA A 95 -4.42 1.44 4.72
N VAL A 96 -4.45 2.15 5.83
CA VAL A 96 -3.27 2.75 6.47
C VAL A 96 -3.12 2.19 7.87
N VAL A 97 -1.97 1.60 8.17
CA VAL A 97 -1.64 1.04 9.48
C VAL A 97 -0.50 1.84 10.12
N ASP A 98 -0.69 2.29 11.36
CA ASP A 98 0.39 2.87 12.17
C ASP A 98 1.19 1.73 12.82
N THR A 99 2.38 1.45 12.30
CA THR A 99 3.21 0.32 12.76
C THR A 99 3.95 0.58 14.07
N LYS A 100 3.83 1.80 14.59
CA LYS A 100 4.30 2.11 15.94
C LYS A 100 3.25 1.76 16.99
N GLU A 101 1.97 1.91 16.64
CA GLU A 101 0.82 1.76 17.53
C GLU A 101 -0.01 0.51 17.25
N ASP A 102 0.38 -0.29 16.24
CA ASP A 102 -0.27 -1.51 15.73
C ASP A 102 -1.78 -1.34 15.51
N LYS A 103 -2.16 -0.30 14.78
CA LYS A 103 -3.58 0.01 14.55
C LYS A 103 -3.84 0.51 13.14
N LEU A 104 -5.02 0.16 12.63
CA LEU A 104 -5.60 0.81 11.46
C LEU A 104 -5.90 2.27 11.81
N VAL A 105 -5.46 3.20 10.96
CA VAL A 105 -5.72 4.65 11.13
C VAL A 105 -6.63 5.22 10.06
N ALA A 106 -6.74 4.58 8.89
CA ALA A 106 -7.65 5.01 7.83
C ALA A 106 -7.93 3.90 6.82
N LEU A 107 -9.09 4.02 6.17
CA LEU A 107 -9.46 3.34 4.92
C LEU A 107 -9.87 4.43 3.92
N ILE A 108 -9.15 4.50 2.80
CA ILE A 108 -9.23 5.63 1.86
C ILE A 108 -9.67 5.10 0.50
N GLU A 109 -10.78 5.59 -0.02
CA GLU A 109 -11.19 5.33 -1.42
C GLU A 109 -10.28 6.11 -2.38
N THR A 110 -9.89 5.48 -3.49
CA THR A 110 -8.90 6.04 -4.43
C THR A 110 -9.41 6.03 -5.86
N GLY A 111 -9.40 4.88 -6.52
CA GLY A 111 -9.85 4.66 -7.89
C GLY A 111 -10.02 3.17 -8.15
N THR A 112 -10.23 2.77 -9.40
CA THR A 112 -10.58 1.38 -9.70
C THR A 112 -9.37 0.46 -9.63
N THR A 113 -9.36 -0.47 -8.67
CA THR A 113 -8.28 -1.46 -8.49
C THR A 113 -6.90 -0.83 -8.35
N PRO A 114 -6.61 -0.13 -7.23
CA PRO A 114 -5.28 0.42 -6.99
C PRO A 114 -4.24 -0.71 -6.95
N HIS A 115 -3.11 -0.49 -7.62
CA HIS A 115 -2.01 -1.45 -7.69
C HIS A 115 -0.66 -0.73 -7.53
N PRO A 116 -0.22 -0.45 -6.29
CA PRO A 116 0.93 0.41 -6.05
C PRO A 116 2.31 -0.26 -6.23
N GLY A 117 2.40 -1.58 -6.16
CA GLY A 117 3.63 -2.23 -5.71
C GLY A 117 3.95 -1.79 -4.27
N ARG A 118 5.02 -1.03 -4.09
CA ARG A 118 5.31 -0.33 -2.81
C ARG A 118 4.86 1.14 -2.81
N GLY A 119 4.33 1.62 -3.93
CA GLY A 119 4.00 3.01 -4.18
C GLY A 119 5.23 3.91 -4.31
N ALA A 120 4.95 5.21 -4.40
CA ALA A 120 5.97 6.24 -4.53
C ALA A 120 5.76 7.36 -3.51
N ASN A 121 6.79 7.66 -2.73
CA ASN A 121 6.79 8.74 -1.75
C ASN A 121 7.51 9.97 -2.30
N PHE A 122 6.92 11.15 -2.16
CA PHE A 122 7.56 12.43 -2.47
C PHE A 122 6.91 13.57 -1.68
N VAL A 123 7.52 14.77 -1.73
CA VAL A 123 6.95 15.97 -1.12
C VAL A 123 6.21 16.75 -2.22
N HIS A 124 4.89 16.82 -2.10
CA HIS A 124 4.04 17.61 -2.97
C HIS A 124 4.22 19.11 -2.67
N PRO A 125 4.40 20.00 -3.68
CA PRO A 125 4.66 21.42 -3.45
C PRO A 125 3.58 22.15 -2.62
N LYS A 126 2.33 21.69 -2.71
CA LYS A 126 1.18 22.29 -2.00
C LYS A 126 0.73 21.50 -0.77
N PHE A 127 0.88 20.17 -0.78
CA PHE A 127 0.20 19.29 0.19
C PHE A 127 1.14 18.65 1.20
N GLY A 128 2.46 18.83 1.03
CA GLY A 128 3.47 18.20 1.88
C GLY A 128 3.75 16.75 1.48
N PRO A 129 4.25 15.91 2.40
CA PRO A 129 4.53 14.50 2.11
C PRO A 129 3.29 13.74 1.63
N VAL A 130 3.45 13.05 0.51
CA VAL A 130 2.42 12.18 -0.08
C VAL A 130 3.00 10.82 -0.45
N TRP A 131 2.13 9.82 -0.47
CA TRP A 131 2.36 8.51 -1.06
C TRP A 131 1.37 8.33 -2.22
N SER A 132 1.82 7.77 -3.34
CA SER A 132 0.99 7.63 -4.53
C SER A 132 0.85 6.19 -5.03
N THR A 133 -0.32 5.89 -5.59
CA THR A 133 -0.64 4.64 -6.30
C THR A 133 -1.21 4.94 -7.69
N SER A 134 -0.83 4.15 -8.68
CA SER A 134 -1.55 4.03 -9.94
C SER A 134 -2.62 2.93 -9.85
N HIS A 135 -3.41 2.78 -10.91
CA HIS A 135 -4.58 1.90 -10.93
C HIS A 135 -4.54 0.94 -12.12
N LEU A 136 -5.03 -0.27 -11.87
CA LEU A 136 -5.18 -1.27 -12.92
C LEU A 136 -6.45 -1.02 -13.74
N GLY A 137 -7.53 -0.59 -13.08
CA GLY A 137 -8.85 -0.50 -13.68
C GLY A 137 -9.11 0.77 -14.50
N ASP A 138 -8.32 1.81 -14.30
CA ASP A 138 -8.43 3.11 -14.98
C ASP A 138 -7.09 3.87 -14.96
N GLU A 139 -7.05 5.02 -15.61
CA GLU A 139 -5.89 5.91 -15.74
C GLU A 139 -5.56 6.72 -14.48
N THR A 140 -6.30 6.55 -13.39
CA THR A 140 -6.13 7.38 -12.19
C THR A 140 -4.76 7.15 -11.55
N ILE A 141 -4.15 8.22 -11.05
CA ILE A 141 -3.05 8.18 -10.07
C ILE A 141 -3.51 8.96 -8.85
N ALA A 142 -3.65 8.28 -7.71
CA ALA A 142 -4.09 8.90 -6.46
C ALA A 142 -2.90 9.27 -5.58
N LEU A 143 -2.87 10.51 -5.08
CA LEU A 143 -1.89 11.01 -4.12
C LEU A 143 -2.56 11.12 -2.74
N ILE A 144 -2.04 10.41 -1.75
CA ILE A 144 -2.53 10.39 -0.37
C ILE A 144 -1.58 11.16 0.52
N GLY A 145 -2.09 12.11 1.33
CA GLY A 145 -1.29 12.81 2.33
C GLY A 145 -0.85 11.90 3.48
N THR A 146 0.42 11.96 3.87
CA THR A 146 1.02 11.01 4.84
C THR A 146 1.63 11.66 6.09
N ASP A 147 1.45 12.96 6.29
CA ASP A 147 1.98 13.68 7.45
C ASP A 147 0.88 14.15 8.42
N PRO A 148 0.47 13.31 9.40
CA PRO A 148 -0.52 13.67 10.41
C PRO A 148 -0.01 14.65 11.47
N VAL A 149 1.25 15.09 11.43
CA VAL A 149 1.82 16.02 12.42
C VAL A 149 1.76 17.45 11.89
N ASN A 150 2.36 17.71 10.72
CA ASN A 150 2.45 19.07 10.19
C ASN A 150 1.40 19.37 9.11
N HIS A 151 0.81 18.34 8.48
CA HIS A 151 -0.19 18.48 7.42
C HIS A 151 -1.50 17.75 7.78
N LYS A 152 -1.98 17.99 9.01
CA LYS A 152 -3.16 17.32 9.60
C LYS A 152 -4.39 17.32 8.71
N ASP A 153 -4.66 18.44 8.03
CA ASP A 153 -5.85 18.57 7.18
C ASP A 153 -5.80 17.66 5.93
N ASN A 154 -4.59 17.28 5.51
CA ASN A 154 -4.32 16.46 4.32
C ASN A 154 -4.08 14.98 4.68
N ALA A 155 -3.70 14.68 5.92
CA ALA A 155 -3.33 13.34 6.32
C ALA A 155 -4.48 12.35 6.11
N TRP A 156 -4.15 11.22 5.48
CA TRP A 156 -5.05 10.11 5.20
C TRP A 156 -6.25 10.48 4.32
N LYS A 157 -6.04 11.42 3.41
CA LYS A 157 -7.00 11.78 2.36
C LYS A 157 -6.30 11.75 1.00
N VAL A 158 -7.07 11.44 -0.04
CA VAL A 158 -6.62 11.74 -1.39
C VAL A 158 -6.61 13.25 -1.57
N VAL A 159 -5.43 13.82 -1.80
CA VAL A 159 -5.23 15.27 -1.93
C VAL A 159 -5.24 15.73 -3.39
N GLN A 160 -4.96 14.81 -4.31
CA GLN A 160 -4.98 15.05 -5.75
C GLN A 160 -5.13 13.72 -6.51
N HIS A 161 -5.88 13.78 -7.60
CA HIS A 161 -5.85 12.78 -8.67
C HIS A 161 -5.07 13.35 -9.85
N LEU A 162 -4.25 12.52 -10.48
CA LEU A 162 -3.66 12.78 -11.79
C LEU A 162 -4.22 11.75 -12.78
N GLU A 163 -4.19 12.09 -14.07
CA GLU A 163 -4.53 11.18 -15.16
C GLU A 163 -3.23 10.67 -15.79
N GLY A 164 -3.04 9.35 -15.81
CA GLY A 164 -1.96 8.67 -16.49
C GLY A 164 -2.26 8.46 -17.98
N GLN A 165 -1.45 7.63 -18.62
CA GLN A 165 -1.62 7.28 -20.04
C GLN A 165 -2.87 6.44 -20.33
N GLY A 166 -3.35 5.69 -19.34
CA GLY A 166 -4.45 4.74 -19.49
C GLY A 166 -4.52 3.76 -18.32
N GLY A 167 -5.52 2.88 -18.32
CA GLY A 167 -5.59 1.74 -17.39
C GLY A 167 -4.51 0.69 -17.64
N GLY A 168 -4.43 -0.30 -16.76
CA GLY A 168 -3.45 -1.40 -16.85
C GLY A 168 -2.09 -1.08 -16.23
N SER A 169 -1.99 -0.04 -15.39
CA SER A 169 -0.77 0.26 -14.63
C SER A 169 -0.52 -0.78 -13.54
N LEU A 170 0.75 -1.14 -13.34
CA LEU A 170 1.18 -2.05 -12.27
C LEU A 170 2.12 -1.39 -11.26
N PHE A 171 2.94 -0.43 -11.71
CA PHE A 171 3.94 0.20 -10.87
C PHE A 171 4.04 1.70 -11.08
N ILE A 172 4.25 2.37 -9.95
CA ILE A 172 4.56 3.79 -9.86
C ILE A 172 5.88 3.96 -9.11
N LYS A 173 6.72 4.91 -9.54
CA LYS A 173 8.05 5.09 -8.94
C LYS A 173 8.54 6.53 -8.91
N THR A 174 9.22 6.87 -7.82
CA THR A 174 10.12 8.02 -7.73
C THR A 174 11.31 7.70 -6.80
N HIS A 175 12.15 8.69 -6.54
CA HIS A 175 13.28 8.63 -5.61
C HIS A 175 13.50 10.01 -4.97
N PRO A 176 13.96 10.11 -3.69
CA PRO A 176 14.17 11.42 -3.04
C PRO A 176 15.13 12.40 -3.74
N LYS A 177 15.97 11.89 -4.65
CA LYS A 177 16.88 12.69 -5.50
C LYS A 177 16.36 12.96 -6.92
N SER A 178 15.17 12.46 -7.23
CA SER A 178 14.49 12.62 -8.52
C SER A 178 13.43 13.71 -8.40
N LYS A 179 13.19 14.43 -9.49
CA LYS A 179 12.02 15.32 -9.65
C LYS A 179 10.90 14.67 -10.47
N ASN A 180 11.10 13.43 -10.89
CA ASN A 180 10.20 12.70 -11.77
C ASN A 180 9.37 11.68 -11.00
N LEU A 181 8.09 11.57 -11.35
CA LEU A 181 7.20 10.46 -10.98
C LEU A 181 6.93 9.64 -12.24
N TRP A 182 7.25 8.34 -12.20
CA TRP A 182 7.17 7.42 -13.33
C TRP A 182 5.99 6.48 -13.13
N VAL A 183 5.18 6.26 -14.16
CA VAL A 183 4.01 5.36 -14.12
C VAL A 183 3.96 4.52 -15.39
N ASP A 184 3.96 3.20 -15.23
CA ASP A 184 3.84 2.26 -16.35
C ASP A 184 2.39 1.92 -16.69
N THR A 185 2.16 1.29 -17.83
CA THR A 185 0.84 0.80 -18.28
C THR A 185 0.91 -0.59 -18.95
N PRO A 186 1.65 -1.57 -18.40
CA PRO A 186 2.01 -2.80 -19.11
C PRO A 186 0.83 -3.72 -19.46
N LEU A 187 -0.31 -3.59 -18.77
CA LEU A 187 -1.51 -4.37 -19.06
C LEU A 187 -2.55 -3.60 -19.91
N ASN A 188 -2.17 -2.44 -20.43
CA ASN A 188 -3.03 -1.70 -21.35
C ASN A 188 -3.20 -2.50 -22.67
N PRO A 189 -4.42 -2.56 -23.24
CA PRO A 189 -4.65 -3.29 -24.49
C PRO A 189 -3.99 -2.64 -25.72
N GLU A 190 -3.67 -1.35 -25.66
CA GLU A 190 -2.99 -0.63 -26.74
C GLU A 190 -1.48 -0.83 -26.64
N ALA A 191 -0.89 -1.45 -27.66
CA ALA A 191 0.53 -1.80 -27.66
C ALA A 191 1.47 -0.60 -27.45
N GLU A 192 1.09 0.58 -27.95
CA GLU A 192 1.86 1.82 -27.76
C GLU A 192 1.89 2.26 -26.29
N LEU A 193 0.75 2.16 -25.59
CA LEU A 193 0.68 2.47 -24.16
C LEU A 193 1.34 1.36 -23.31
N ALA A 194 1.15 0.09 -23.67
CA ALA A 194 1.77 -1.04 -22.97
C ALA A 194 3.30 -1.08 -23.04
N SER A 195 3.87 -0.40 -24.04
CA SER A 195 5.32 -0.33 -24.27
C SER A 195 5.93 1.04 -23.97
N SER A 196 5.18 1.94 -23.32
CA SER A 196 5.65 3.26 -22.89
C SER A 196 5.44 3.50 -21.39
N VAL A 197 5.96 4.64 -20.90
CA VAL A 197 5.92 5.03 -19.49
C VAL A 197 5.63 6.54 -19.41
N ALA A 198 4.66 6.92 -18.59
CA ALA A 198 4.37 8.32 -18.28
C ALA A 198 5.38 8.86 -17.26
N VAL A 199 5.80 10.12 -17.44
CA VAL A 199 6.77 10.79 -16.55
C VAL A 199 6.29 12.19 -16.21
N PHE A 200 5.92 12.40 -14.95
CA PHE A 200 5.45 13.68 -14.43
C PHE A 200 6.59 14.45 -13.74
N ASP A 201 6.62 15.78 -13.88
CA ASP A 201 7.43 16.66 -13.03
C ASP A 201 6.70 16.93 -11.71
N ILE A 202 7.25 16.42 -10.61
CA ILE A 202 6.69 16.56 -9.25
C ILE A 202 6.51 18.02 -8.84
N ASN A 203 7.30 18.94 -9.40
CA ASN A 203 7.19 20.36 -9.08
C ASN A 203 6.05 21.05 -9.84
N ASN A 204 5.43 20.37 -10.79
CA ASN A 204 4.47 20.94 -11.72
C ASN A 204 3.54 19.87 -12.30
N LEU A 205 2.88 19.12 -11.42
CA LEU A 205 2.01 17.99 -11.76
C LEU A 205 0.80 18.39 -12.61
N ASP A 206 0.40 19.66 -12.59
CA ASP A 206 -0.76 20.18 -13.35
C ASP A 206 -0.46 20.39 -14.85
N LYS A 207 0.79 20.20 -15.31
CA LYS A 207 1.17 20.31 -16.73
C LYS A 207 1.63 18.98 -17.36
N GLY A 208 1.45 17.89 -16.63
CA GLY A 208 1.75 16.53 -17.09
C GLY A 208 0.63 15.95 -17.93
#